data_AF-A0AAV3VL21-F1
#
_entry.id   AF-A0AAV3VL21-F1
#
_cell.length_a   1.000
_cell.length_b   1.000
_cell.length_c   1.000
_cell.angle_alpha   90.00
_cell.angle_beta   90.00
_cell.angle_gamma   90.00
#
_symmetry.space_group_name_H-M   'P 1'
#
loop_
_entity.id
_entity.type
_entity.pdbx_description
1 polymer ?
#
loop_
_entity_poly.entity_id
_entity_poly.type
_entity_poly.pdbx_seq_one_letter_code
_entity_poly.pdbx_strand_id
1 'polypeptide(L)'
;MRAMLVTGAAFAAIDKRLPLLISELLTENTTLDDINKVISSVIPGAFSVEKKLLELLEKQSGLHTSVDCSTPLTEQSLSRNDGEDQTRRNAENMFGDD
;
A
#
# COMPACT_ATOMS: atom_id res chain seq x y z
N MET A 1 -6.31 -3.31 21.74
CA MET A 1 -5.64 -4.60 22.06
C MET A 1 -6.23 -5.78 21.29
N ARG A 2 -7.56 -5.94 21.21
CA ARG A 2 -8.22 -7.02 20.45
C ARG A 2 -7.73 -7.18 19.00
N ALA A 3 -7.64 -6.09 18.23
CA ALA A 3 -7.19 -6.14 16.84
C ALA A 3 -5.79 -6.75 16.67
N MET A 4 -4.82 -6.30 17.49
CA MET A 4 -3.45 -6.83 17.46
C MET A 4 -3.40 -8.33 17.76
N LEU A 5 -4.13 -8.80 18.77
CA LEU A 5 -4.16 -10.22 19.14
C LEU A 5 -4.85 -11.06 18.07
N VAL A 6 -5.98 -10.58 17.51
CA VAL A 6 -6.69 -11.24 16.41
C VAL A 6 -5.81 -11.34 15.17
N THR A 7 -5.09 -10.28 14.82
CA THR A 7 -4.13 -10.28 13.70
C THR A 7 -2.96 -11.23 13.96
N GLY A 8 -2.39 -11.22 15.17
CA GLY A 8 -1.32 -12.15 15.55
C GLY A 8 -1.77 -13.62 15.47
N ALA A 9 -3.00 -13.92 15.90
CA ALA A 9 -3.58 -15.25 15.77
C ALA A 9 -3.86 -15.63 14.32
N ALA A 10 -4.33 -14.69 13.48
CA ALA A 10 -4.52 -14.91 12.06
C ALA A 10 -3.19 -15.21 11.35
N PHE A 11 -2.11 -14.47 11.66
CA PHE A 11 -0.78 -14.78 11.13
C PHE A 11 -0.26 -16.13 11.61
N ALA A 12 -0.47 -16.48 12.88
CA ALA A 12 -0.09 -17.79 13.41
C ALA A 12 -0.83 -18.96 12.71
N ALA A 13 -2.09 -18.74 12.31
CA ALA A 13 -2.89 -19.74 11.61
C ALA A 13 -2.42 -19.96 10.16
N ILE A 14 -1.84 -18.93 9.52
CA ILE A 14 -1.25 -19.05 8.18
C ILE A 14 0.13 -19.73 8.28
N ASP A 15 1.03 -19.18 9.10
CA ASP A 15 2.30 -19.81 9.43
C ASP A 15 2.71 -19.40 10.85
N LYS A 16 2.89 -20.39 11.71
CA LYS A 16 3.27 -20.20 13.12
C LYS A 16 4.57 -19.40 13.33
N ARG A 17 5.43 -19.30 12.32
CA ARG A 17 6.71 -18.58 12.37
C ARG A 17 6.52 -17.08 12.13
N LEU A 18 5.46 -16.65 11.46
CA LEU A 18 5.25 -15.24 11.12
C LEU A 18 5.22 -14.32 12.34
N PRO A 19 4.42 -14.60 13.39
CA PRO A 19 4.42 -13.75 14.58
C PRO A 19 5.79 -13.66 15.26
N LEU A 20 6.56 -14.77 15.25
CA LEU A 20 7.90 -14.83 15.84
C LEU A 20 8.89 -13.98 15.05
N LEU A 21 8.94 -14.15 13.72
CA LEU A 21 9.83 -13.36 12.86
C LEU A 21 9.50 -11.88 12.93
N ILE A 22 8.21 -11.51 12.92
CA ILE A 22 7.82 -10.10 13.06
C ILE A 22 8.23 -9.57 14.43
N SER A 23 8.04 -10.33 15.52
CA SER A 23 8.43 -9.88 16.85
C SER A 23 9.94 -9.68 17.01
N GLU A 24 10.76 -10.49 16.34
CA GLU A 24 12.22 -10.38 16.36
C GLU A 24 12.73 -9.26 15.44
N LEU A 25 12.00 -9.00 14.36
CA LEU A 25 12.29 -7.90 13.45
C LEU A 25 11.93 -6.55 14.06
N LEU A 26 10.94 -6.45 14.95
CA LEU A 26 10.46 -5.18 15.51
C LEU A 26 11.49 -4.52 16.43
N THR A 27 12.30 -3.63 15.85
CA THR A 27 13.26 -2.75 16.49
C THR A 27 12.90 -1.29 16.18
N GLU A 28 13.61 -0.34 16.78
CA GLU A 28 13.38 1.10 16.57
C GLU A 28 13.55 1.55 15.10
N ASN A 29 14.28 0.79 14.29
CA ASN A 29 14.58 1.10 12.89
C ASN A 29 13.74 0.31 11.89
N THR A 30 12.80 -0.50 12.38
CA THR A 30 12.05 -1.42 11.53
C THR A 30 11.03 -0.68 10.70
N THR A 31 11.15 -0.81 9.38
CA THR A 31 10.24 -0.18 8.43
C THR A 31 9.12 -1.12 8.03
N LEU A 32 8.04 -0.57 7.48
CA LEU A 32 6.95 -1.36 6.92
C LEU A 32 7.43 -2.26 5.76
N ASP A 33 8.42 -1.81 4.99
CA ASP A 33 9.01 -2.61 3.91
C ASP A 33 9.70 -3.87 4.43
N ASP A 34 10.34 -3.81 5.58
CA ASP A 34 11.00 -4.97 6.18
C ASP A 34 9.96 -5.98 6.68
N ILE A 35 8.85 -5.49 7.25
CA ILE A 35 7.70 -6.32 7.62
C ILE A 35 7.09 -7.00 6.36
N ASN A 36 6.91 -6.25 5.28
CA ASN A 36 6.38 -6.77 4.01
C ASN A 36 7.30 -7.81 3.36
N LYS A 37 8.63 -7.63 3.45
CA LYS A 37 9.62 -8.62 2.98
C LYS A 37 9.51 -9.92 3.78
N VAL A 38 9.43 -9.84 5.11
CA VAL A 38 9.28 -11.02 5.97
C VAL A 38 7.99 -11.77 5.66
N ILE A 39 6.88 -11.05 5.56
CA ILE A 39 5.59 -11.66 5.19
C ILE A 39 5.66 -12.29 3.79
N SER A 40 6.27 -11.61 2.80
CA SER A 40 6.45 -12.14 1.44
C SER A 40 7.36 -13.37 1.39
N SER A 41 8.32 -13.49 2.32
CA SER A 41 9.20 -14.65 2.42
C SER A 41 8.47 -15.89 2.92
N VAL A 42 7.44 -15.73 3.75
CA VAL A 42 6.68 -16.85 4.31
C VAL A 42 5.42 -17.17 3.49
N ILE A 43 4.79 -16.13 2.92
CA ILE A 43 3.63 -16.23 2.05
C ILE A 43 4.02 -15.67 0.68
N PRO A 44 4.48 -16.53 -0.25
CA PRO A 44 4.81 -16.10 -1.60
C PRO A 44 3.61 -15.41 -2.24
N GLY A 45 3.79 -14.16 -2.66
CA GLY A 45 2.76 -13.40 -3.37
C GLY A 45 1.83 -12.55 -2.50
N ALA A 46 1.97 -12.53 -1.17
CA ALA A 46 1.10 -11.77 -0.26
C ALA A 46 0.91 -10.28 -0.62
N PHE A 47 1.95 -9.65 -1.19
CA PHE A 47 1.92 -8.26 -1.67
C PHE A 47 2.29 -8.12 -3.15
N SER A 48 2.20 -9.22 -3.92
CA SER A 48 2.57 -9.20 -5.34
C SER A 48 1.62 -8.36 -6.18
N VAL A 49 0.39 -8.12 -5.72
CA VAL A 49 -0.59 -7.29 -6.42
C VAL A 49 -0.15 -5.83 -6.41
N GLU A 50 0.31 -5.32 -5.27
CA GLU A 50 0.75 -3.91 -5.13
C GLU A 50 1.99 -3.63 -5.98
N LYS A 51 2.97 -4.55 -6.00
CA LYS A 51 4.15 -4.43 -6.88
C LYS A 51 3.77 -4.46 -8.36
N LYS A 52 2.82 -5.32 -8.73
CA LYS A 52 2.34 -5.44 -10.11
C LYS A 52 1.53 -4.22 -10.53
N LEU A 53 0.77 -3.60 -9.63
CA LEU A 53 0.04 -2.36 -9.87
C LEU A 53 1.01 -1.17 -9.97
N LEU A 54 2.03 -1.10 -9.11
CA LEU A 54 3.07 -0.07 -9.19
C LEU A 54 3.87 -0.18 -10.49
N GLU A 55 4.26 -1.40 -10.88
CA GLU A 55 4.94 -1.66 -12.16
C GLU A 55 4.06 -1.33 -13.37
N LEU A 56 2.74 -1.58 -13.29
CA LEU A 56 1.78 -1.20 -14.33
C LEU A 56 1.62 0.32 -14.44
N LEU A 57 1.59 1.02 -13.31
CA LEU A 57 1.55 2.47 -13.25
C LEU A 57 2.84 3.08 -13.80
N GLU A 58 4.01 2.58 -13.41
CA GLU A 58 5.32 3.01 -13.95
C GLU A 58 5.43 2.79 -15.46
N LYS A 59 4.94 1.64 -15.96
CA LYS A 59 4.89 1.34 -17.41
C LYS A 59 3.90 2.24 -18.16
N GLN A 60 2.78 2.62 -17.55
CA GLN A 60 1.82 3.56 -18.14
C GLN A 60 2.29 5.01 -18.06
N SER A 61 3.05 5.38 -17.03
CA SER A 61 3.60 6.73 -16.85
C SER A 61 4.81 7.02 -17.73
N GLY A 62 5.36 6.02 -18.44
CA GLY A 62 6.43 6.21 -19.43
C GLY A 62 7.72 6.82 -18.89
N LEU A 63 7.92 6.82 -17.57
CA LEU A 63 9.04 7.51 -16.94
C LEU A 63 10.25 6.59 -16.85
N HIS A 64 10.93 6.41 -17.98
CA HIS A 64 12.33 6.00 -17.99
C HIS A 64 13.18 7.12 -17.38
N THR A 65 13.26 7.23 -16.05
CA THR A 65 14.38 7.99 -15.45
C THR A 65 15.62 7.11 -15.49
N SER A 66 16.24 7.03 -16.66
CA SER A 66 17.70 7.06 -16.72
C SER A 66 18.10 8.38 -16.06
N VAL A 67 18.45 8.34 -14.77
CA VAL A 67 19.02 9.48 -14.08
C VAL A 67 20.46 9.60 -14.56
N ASP A 68 20.62 10.24 -15.71
CA ASP A 68 21.84 10.98 -16.01
C ASP A 68 21.62 12.43 -15.54
N CYS A 69 22.71 13.01 -15.05
CA CYS A 69 22.78 14.20 -14.23
C CYS A 69 22.26 15.45 -14.95
N SER A 70 21.37 16.25 -14.32
CA SER A 70 21.32 17.75 -14.31
C SER A 70 19.89 18.32 -14.03
N THR A 71 19.82 19.23 -13.07
CA THR A 71 18.71 20.12 -12.58
C THR A 71 18.01 21.01 -13.65
N PRO A 72 16.98 21.86 -13.36
CA PRO A 72 16.05 22.00 -12.20
C PRO A 72 14.52 22.22 -12.52
N LEU A 73 13.69 22.10 -11.47
CA LEU A 73 12.38 22.76 -11.15
C LEU A 73 11.42 23.24 -12.26
N THR A 74 10.15 22.78 -12.23
CA THR A 74 8.96 23.60 -12.61
C THR A 74 7.70 23.06 -11.92
N GLU A 75 7.03 23.94 -11.18
CA GLU A 75 5.70 23.73 -10.58
C GLU A 75 4.65 23.47 -11.68
N GLN A 76 3.78 22.46 -11.52
CA GLN A 76 2.61 22.32 -12.38
C GLN A 76 1.35 21.90 -11.59
N SER A 77 0.61 22.94 -11.20
CA SER A 77 -0.84 23.11 -11.32
C SER A 77 -1.74 21.96 -10.87
N LEU A 78 -2.38 22.17 -9.71
CA LEU A 78 -3.55 21.43 -9.23
C LEU A 78 -4.69 21.53 -10.26
N SER A 79 -4.92 20.44 -11.02
CA SER A 79 -6.10 20.29 -11.87
C SER A 79 -7.31 19.99 -10.99
N ARG A 80 -8.33 20.85 -11.16
CA ARG A 80 -9.63 20.93 -10.49
C ARG A 80 -10.29 19.55 -10.27
N ASN A 81 -10.72 19.30 -9.04
CA ASN A 81 -11.34 18.06 -8.55
C ASN A 81 -12.76 17.83 -9.12
N ASP A 82 -12.88 17.22 -10.29
CA ASP A 82 -14.18 16.73 -10.81
C ASP A 82 -14.70 15.50 -10.05
N GLY A 83 -13.84 14.82 -9.27
CA GLY A 83 -14.18 13.61 -8.52
C GLY A 83 -15.02 13.86 -7.25
N GLU A 84 -14.87 15.03 -6.63
CA GLU A 84 -15.57 15.39 -5.40
C GLU A 84 -17.08 15.57 -5.65
N ASP A 85 -17.44 16.31 -6.71
CA ASP A 85 -18.83 16.54 -7.11
C ASP A 85 -19.54 15.27 -7.58
N GLN A 86 -18.79 14.32 -8.15
CA GLN A 86 -19.30 13.01 -8.54
C GLN A 86 -19.56 12.12 -7.31
N THR A 87 -18.67 12.18 -6.32
CA THR A 87 -18.82 11.43 -5.06
C THR A 87 -20.02 11.93 -4.26
N ARG A 88 -20.26 13.26 -4.25
CA ARG A 88 -21.43 13.85 -3.57
C ARG A 88 -22.76 13.41 -4.19
N ARG A 89 -22.88 13.45 -5.53
CA ARG A 89 -24.08 13.00 -6.26
C ARG A 89 -24.37 11.51 -6.06
N ASN A 90 -23.33 10.67 -5.96
CA ASN A 90 -23.52 9.24 -5.73
C ASN A 90 -24.04 8.94 -4.31
N ALA A 91 -23.65 9.73 -3.31
CA ALA A 91 -24.09 9.56 -1.93
C ALA A 91 -25.54 10.01 -1.70
N GLU A 92 -25.99 11.05 -2.39
CA GLU A 92 -27.38 11.55 -2.35
C GLU A 92 -28.41 10.46 -2.75
N ASN A 93 -28.00 9.45 -3.51
CA ASN A 93 -28.88 8.38 -3.99
C ASN A 93 -28.74 7.04 -3.22
N MET A 94 -27.94 6.99 -2.14
CA MET A 94 -27.75 5.77 -1.33
C MET A 94 -28.74 5.62 -0.18
N PHE A 95 -29.36 6.72 0.26
CA PHE A 95 -30.36 6.71 1.32
C PHE A 95 -31.62 7.33 0.72
N GLY A 96 -32.51 6.49 0.21
CA GLY A 96 -33.86 6.94 -0.14
C GLY A 96 -34.54 7.44 1.13
N ASP A 97 -35.31 8.52 1.02
CA ASP A 97 -36.15 8.97 2.12
C ASP A 97 -37.30 7.94 2.30
N ASP A 98 -37.26 7.27 3.47
CA ASP A 98 -38.18 6.29 4.08
C ASP A 98 -38.14 4.81 3.62
#